data_AF-A0A261D352-F1
#
_entry.id   AF-A0A261D352-F1
#
_cell.length_a   1.000
_cell.length_b   1.000
_cell.length_c   1.000
_cell.angle_alpha   90.00
_cell.angle_beta   90.00
_cell.angle_gamma   90.00
#
_symmetry.space_group_name_H-M   'P 1'
#
loop_
_entity.id
_entity.type
_entity.pdbx_description
1 polymer ?
#
loop_
_entity_poly.entity_id
_entity_poly.type
_entity_poly.pdbx_seq_one_letter_code
_entity_poly.pdbx_strand_id
1 'polypeptide(L)'
;MTSTPQGPALADSGRNELLLSFRQSGMAIVIDGVGESFRADLVAPAETVDGRQVAKMIEYSSGLVCAAVTDSHAARLELPDIPTASNKGDANRRFSVAVDAADGVTTGISARDRALTLGVLASTDSRPADLTRPGHVMVLRADPAGRGQAAAALRLCHLASLPRVAAIAPLMFDENDQIANREHTQMLAAILEVPVIDSAHTRWNATAHGTQGEWKLSVFDADCDVVCVRAFGRLDGDAVPLIGIRGRCLDSEVGGSAACRCGLEAAAWTRTVEQHGAGAILVYRDRYQRCVDRPAAELARMRFEQTKVLARMLGIYRYRILGPLVGGGTQPAAYRGPRSANSTVMSDLMDFTDGSDPYIQRAV
;
A
#
# COMPACT_ATOMS: atom_id res chain seq x y z
N MET A 1 12.39 28.44 -24.47
CA MET A 1 12.44 27.07 -23.90
C MET A 1 13.02 27.19 -22.50
N THR A 2 12.18 27.50 -21.53
CA THR A 2 12.57 27.65 -20.13
C THR A 2 12.26 26.34 -19.42
N SER A 3 13.32 25.65 -19.00
CA SER A 3 13.26 24.43 -18.20
C SER A 3 12.56 24.69 -16.88
N THR A 4 11.40 24.05 -16.67
CA THR A 4 10.71 24.02 -15.38
C THR A 4 11.59 23.25 -14.37
N PRO A 5 11.91 23.80 -13.19
CA PRO A 5 12.67 23.08 -12.19
C PRO A 5 11.80 21.95 -11.63
N GLN A 6 12.19 20.70 -11.89
CA GLN A 6 11.63 19.51 -11.26
C GLN A 6 12.13 19.43 -9.81
N GLY A 7 11.43 20.09 -8.88
CA GLY A 7 11.59 19.78 -7.46
C GLY A 7 10.99 18.39 -7.16
N PRO A 8 11.55 17.60 -6.23
CA PRO A 8 10.97 16.31 -5.89
C PRO A 8 9.57 16.51 -5.29
N ALA A 9 8.60 15.77 -5.80
CA ALA A 9 7.22 15.84 -5.32
C ALA A 9 7.12 15.29 -3.89
N LEU A 10 6.24 15.87 -3.07
CA LEU A 10 6.03 15.53 -1.65
C LEU A 10 5.91 14.02 -1.38
N ALA A 11 5.27 13.25 -2.27
CA ALA A 11 5.10 11.80 -2.12
C ALA A 11 6.27 10.96 -2.66
N ASP A 12 7.02 11.50 -3.63
CA ASP A 12 8.16 10.82 -4.22
C ASP A 12 9.40 10.91 -3.33
N SER A 13 9.58 12.01 -2.59
CA SER A 13 10.65 12.13 -1.61
C SER A 13 10.55 11.05 -0.54
N GLY A 14 9.37 10.88 0.08
CA GLY A 14 9.16 9.88 1.13
C GLY A 14 9.27 8.43 0.64
N ARG A 15 8.72 8.12 -0.54
CA ARG A 15 8.84 6.77 -1.12
C ARG A 15 10.27 6.46 -1.55
N ASN A 16 10.95 7.39 -2.20
CA ASN A 16 12.35 7.18 -2.60
C ASN A 16 13.26 7.04 -1.39
N GLU A 17 13.02 7.80 -0.32
CA GLU A 17 13.74 7.66 0.94
C GLU A 17 13.46 6.31 1.63
N LEU A 18 12.23 5.82 1.61
CA LEU A 18 11.87 4.48 2.09
C LEU A 18 12.54 3.38 1.26
N LEU A 19 12.54 3.51 -0.06
CA LEU A 19 13.20 2.54 -0.95
C LEU A 19 14.72 2.57 -0.80
N LEU A 20 15.32 3.76 -0.63
CA LEU A 20 16.74 3.91 -0.33
C LEU A 20 17.08 3.26 1.01
N SER A 21 16.32 3.54 2.05
CA SER A 21 16.48 2.91 3.37
C SER A 21 16.38 1.39 3.27
N PHE A 22 15.37 0.86 2.55
CA PHE A 22 15.21 -0.58 2.36
C PHE A 22 16.39 -1.22 1.62
N ARG A 23 16.93 -0.55 0.59
CA ARG A 23 18.12 -1.03 -0.13
C ARG A 23 19.37 -0.98 0.73
N GLN A 24 19.50 0.01 1.61
CA GLN A 24 20.64 0.18 2.50
C GLN A 24 20.64 -0.82 3.66
N SER A 25 19.49 -1.05 4.30
CA SER A 25 19.35 -2.02 5.39
C SER A 25 19.28 -3.47 4.89
N GLY A 26 18.83 -3.66 3.64
CA GLY A 26 18.54 -4.97 3.05
C GLY A 26 17.33 -5.69 3.67
N MET A 27 16.62 -5.03 4.59
CA MET A 27 15.42 -5.55 5.27
C MET A 27 14.46 -4.42 5.62
N ALA A 28 13.17 -4.70 5.75
CA ALA A 28 12.15 -3.79 6.26
C ALA A 28 11.14 -4.54 7.12
N ILE A 29 10.37 -3.80 7.92
CA ILE A 29 9.11 -4.33 8.47
C ILE A 29 7.97 -3.79 7.61
N VAL A 30 7.18 -4.68 7.03
CA VAL A 30 5.97 -4.31 6.28
C VAL A 30 4.75 -4.48 7.17
N ILE A 31 3.99 -3.39 7.33
CA ILE A 31 2.76 -3.38 8.12
C ILE A 31 1.51 -3.28 7.24
N ASP A 32 0.43 -3.92 7.66
CA ASP A 32 -0.90 -3.79 7.05
C ASP A 32 -1.99 -3.82 8.12
N GLY A 33 -3.17 -3.29 7.81
CA GLY A 33 -4.34 -3.30 8.70
C GLY A 33 -4.26 -2.36 9.90
N VAL A 34 -5.33 -2.40 10.71
CA VAL A 34 -5.50 -1.61 11.96
C VAL A 34 -6.23 -2.46 13.01
N GLY A 35 -6.04 -2.12 14.30
CA GLY A 35 -6.68 -2.86 15.41
C GLY A 35 -6.37 -4.36 15.36
N GLU A 36 -7.39 -5.20 15.50
CA GLU A 36 -7.26 -6.67 15.46
C GLU A 36 -6.78 -7.23 14.10
N SER A 37 -6.94 -6.45 13.04
CA SER A 37 -6.44 -6.80 11.69
C SER A 37 -4.99 -6.38 11.46
N PHE A 38 -4.35 -5.71 12.43
CA PHE A 38 -2.96 -5.29 12.31
C PHE A 38 -2.05 -6.50 12.14
N ARG A 39 -1.10 -6.40 11.22
CA ARG A 39 -0.11 -7.41 10.93
C ARG A 39 1.21 -6.72 10.56
N ALA A 40 2.31 -7.30 11.02
CA ALA A 40 3.66 -6.85 10.70
C ALA A 40 4.52 -8.06 10.33
N ASP A 41 5.21 -8.00 9.19
CA ASP A 41 6.14 -9.05 8.75
C ASP A 41 7.52 -8.42 8.51
N LEU A 42 8.59 -9.11 8.93
CA LEU A 42 9.94 -8.82 8.43
C LEU A 42 10.02 -9.24 6.96
N VAL A 43 10.61 -8.38 6.14
CA VAL A 43 10.73 -8.55 4.70
C VAL A 43 12.16 -8.28 4.26
N ALA A 44 12.72 -9.18 3.45
CA ALA A 44 14.02 -8.99 2.80
C ALA A 44 13.95 -9.44 1.33
N PRO A 45 14.69 -8.82 0.39
CA PRO A 45 14.80 -9.35 -0.97
C PRO A 45 15.52 -10.70 -0.94
N ALA A 46 14.90 -11.74 -1.48
CA ALA A 46 15.46 -13.09 -1.42
C ALA A 46 16.78 -13.23 -2.20
N GLU A 47 17.00 -12.38 -3.20
CA GLU A 47 18.25 -12.34 -3.98
C GLU A 47 19.46 -11.91 -3.15
N THR A 48 19.27 -10.95 -2.23
CA THR A 48 20.38 -10.30 -1.51
C THR A 48 20.41 -10.65 -0.03
N VAL A 49 19.43 -11.40 0.47
CA VAL A 49 19.34 -11.75 1.88
C VAL A 49 20.48 -12.70 2.27
N ASP A 50 21.20 -12.37 3.34
CA ASP A 50 22.29 -13.19 3.86
C ASP A 50 21.89 -14.01 5.09
N GLY A 51 22.79 -14.91 5.52
CA GLY A 51 22.54 -15.76 6.70
C GLY A 51 22.40 -14.98 8.02
N ARG A 52 22.98 -13.78 8.14
CA ARG A 52 22.84 -12.93 9.35
C ARG A 52 21.47 -12.28 9.38
N GLN A 53 20.98 -11.81 8.24
CA GLN A 53 19.64 -11.27 8.08
C GLN A 53 18.58 -12.35 8.31
N VAL A 54 18.76 -13.56 7.76
CA VAL A 54 17.87 -14.69 8.06
C VAL A 54 17.91 -15.06 9.54
N ALA A 55 19.08 -15.02 10.19
CA ALA A 55 19.18 -15.24 11.64
C ALA A 55 18.36 -14.22 12.45
N LYS A 56 18.45 -12.93 12.09
CA LYS A 56 17.60 -11.87 12.67
C LYS A 56 16.12 -12.12 12.38
N MET A 57 15.77 -12.52 11.16
CA MET A 57 14.39 -12.87 10.84
C MET A 57 13.89 -13.97 11.76
N ILE A 58 14.69 -15.02 12.00
CA ILE A 58 14.31 -16.12 12.91
C ILE A 58 14.14 -15.63 14.35
N GLU A 59 15.07 -14.82 14.84
CA GLU A 59 15.10 -14.33 16.22
C GLU A 59 13.92 -13.42 16.56
N TYR A 60 13.49 -12.56 15.63
CA TYR A 60 12.46 -11.54 15.86
C TYR A 60 11.10 -11.86 15.21
N SER A 61 10.92 -13.08 14.70
CA SER A 61 9.67 -13.54 14.08
C SER A 61 9.22 -14.86 14.70
N SER A 62 8.14 -15.44 14.18
CA SER A 62 7.71 -16.79 14.54
C SER A 62 8.69 -17.90 14.12
N GLY A 63 9.80 -17.57 13.46
CA GLY A 63 10.77 -18.51 12.91
C GLY A 63 10.35 -19.12 11.56
N LEU A 64 9.09 -18.94 11.15
CA LEU A 64 8.53 -19.42 9.89
C LEU A 64 8.89 -18.49 8.73
N VAL A 65 10.14 -18.59 8.28
CA VAL A 65 10.63 -17.85 7.11
C VAL A 65 10.03 -18.45 5.84
N CYS A 66 9.23 -17.64 5.15
CA CYS A 66 8.61 -18.00 3.88
C CYS A 66 9.25 -17.24 2.71
N ALA A 67 9.28 -17.84 1.53
CA ALA A 67 9.55 -17.15 0.27
C ALA A 67 8.23 -16.74 -0.39
N ALA A 68 7.94 -15.44 -0.42
CA ALA A 68 6.87 -14.90 -1.25
C ALA A 68 7.28 -14.94 -2.72
N VAL A 69 6.46 -15.54 -3.58
CA VAL A 69 6.68 -15.67 -5.03
C VAL A 69 5.41 -15.35 -5.81
N THR A 70 5.56 -15.00 -7.09
CA THR A 70 4.42 -14.88 -8.01
C THR A 70 3.96 -16.25 -8.51
N ASP A 71 2.72 -16.33 -9.01
CA ASP A 71 2.20 -17.56 -9.62
C ASP A 71 3.05 -18.05 -10.79
N SER A 72 3.53 -17.14 -11.65
CA SER A 72 4.43 -17.46 -12.77
C SER A 72 5.78 -17.98 -12.31
N HIS A 73 6.29 -17.47 -11.17
CA HIS A 73 7.58 -17.90 -10.63
C HIS A 73 7.49 -19.30 -10.03
N ALA A 74 6.42 -19.58 -9.27
CA ALA A 74 6.13 -20.92 -8.79
C ALA A 74 5.92 -21.92 -9.93
N ALA A 75 5.26 -21.52 -11.02
CA ALA A 75 5.08 -22.37 -12.20
C ALA A 75 6.41 -22.68 -12.90
N ARG A 76 7.30 -21.68 -13.05
CA ARG A 76 8.64 -21.85 -13.65
C ARG A 76 9.50 -22.87 -12.90
N LEU A 77 9.39 -22.88 -11.57
CA LEU A 77 10.16 -23.78 -10.70
C LEU A 77 9.40 -25.06 -10.34
N GLU A 78 8.25 -25.31 -10.96
CA GLU A 78 7.39 -26.48 -10.70
C GLU A 78 7.14 -26.68 -9.19
N LEU A 79 6.63 -25.62 -8.54
CA LEU A 79 6.29 -25.61 -7.11
C LEU A 79 4.79 -25.85 -6.96
N PRO A 80 4.34 -27.11 -6.77
CA PRO A 80 2.92 -27.41 -6.62
C PRO A 80 2.34 -26.79 -5.35
N ASP A 81 1.07 -26.40 -5.42
CA ASP A 81 0.29 -25.92 -4.27
C ASP A 81 0.08 -27.06 -3.26
N ILE A 82 0.13 -26.74 -1.97
CA ILE A 82 -0.33 -27.64 -0.92
C ILE A 82 -1.86 -27.46 -0.83
N PRO A 83 -2.67 -28.54 -0.95
CA PRO A 83 -4.11 -28.45 -0.79
C PRO A 83 -4.46 -27.90 0.61
N THR A 84 -5.17 -26.77 0.67
CA THR A 84 -5.77 -26.30 1.92
C THR A 84 -7.10 -27.01 2.12
N ALA A 85 -7.22 -27.80 3.19
CA ALA A 85 -8.50 -28.33 3.61
C ALA A 85 -9.43 -27.15 3.95
N SER A 86 -10.64 -27.19 3.42
CA SER A 86 -11.66 -26.13 3.52
C SER A 86 -11.81 -25.52 4.93
N ASN A 87 -11.93 -24.17 4.96
CA ASN A 87 -12.68 -23.32 5.90
C ASN A 87 -11.99 -22.71 7.16
N LYS A 88 -12.24 -21.39 7.33
CA LYS A 88 -12.24 -20.55 8.56
C LYS A 88 -10.98 -19.81 9.05
N GLY A 89 -9.87 -19.82 8.32
CA GLY A 89 -8.72 -18.93 8.59
C GLY A 89 -8.31 -18.17 7.33
N ASP A 90 -7.87 -16.91 7.47
CA ASP A 90 -7.40 -15.96 6.43
C ASP A 90 -7.35 -16.58 5.02
N ALA A 91 -8.48 -16.55 4.31
CA ALA A 91 -8.82 -17.43 3.18
C ALA A 91 -7.97 -17.22 1.90
N ASN A 92 -6.80 -16.58 1.98
CA ASN A 92 -6.03 -16.09 0.86
C ASN A 92 -4.53 -16.45 0.87
N ARG A 93 -3.99 -17.12 1.90
CA ARG A 93 -2.57 -17.55 1.89
C ARG A 93 -2.43 -18.88 1.15
N ARG A 94 -1.89 -18.84 -0.07
CA ARG A 94 -1.67 -20.01 -0.93
C ARG A 94 -0.24 -20.51 -0.77
N PHE A 95 -0.05 -21.56 0.01
CA PHE A 95 1.26 -22.17 0.19
C PHE A 95 1.55 -23.22 -0.89
N SER A 96 2.80 -23.27 -1.34
CA SER A 96 3.37 -24.37 -2.10
C SER A 96 4.25 -25.23 -1.20
N VAL A 97 4.67 -26.38 -1.72
CA VAL A 97 5.60 -27.28 -1.05
C VAL A 97 6.85 -26.54 -0.57
N ALA A 98 7.30 -26.86 0.64
CA ALA A 98 8.55 -26.35 1.17
C ALA A 98 9.73 -26.88 0.35
N VAL A 99 10.78 -26.07 0.24
CA VAL A 99 11.97 -26.39 -0.54
C VAL A 99 13.26 -26.07 0.22
N ASP A 100 14.33 -26.75 -0.18
CA ASP A 100 15.72 -26.38 0.10
C ASP A 100 16.49 -26.31 -1.22
N ALA A 101 17.58 -25.55 -1.27
CA ALA A 101 18.54 -25.65 -2.37
C ALA A 101 19.07 -27.09 -2.48
N ALA A 102 19.24 -27.59 -3.69
CA ALA A 102 19.75 -28.94 -3.94
C ALA A 102 21.24 -29.07 -3.58
N ASP A 103 22.01 -27.99 -3.77
CA ASP A 103 23.45 -27.96 -3.56
C ASP A 103 23.84 -26.83 -2.58
N GLY A 104 24.96 -27.03 -1.88
CA GLY A 104 25.56 -26.02 -1.01
C GLY A 104 24.90 -25.85 0.37
N VAL A 105 23.85 -26.63 0.66
CA VAL A 105 23.23 -26.76 1.99
C VAL A 105 23.73 -28.02 2.70
N THR A 106 23.48 -28.08 4.00
CA THR A 106 23.74 -29.26 4.84
C THR A 106 22.44 -29.95 5.20
N THR A 107 21.79 -29.53 6.28
CA THR A 107 20.47 -30.00 6.68
C THR A 107 19.35 -29.12 6.15
N GLY A 108 19.65 -27.93 5.62
CA GLY A 108 18.65 -27.00 5.08
C GLY A 108 18.09 -26.00 6.11
N ILE A 109 18.06 -26.36 7.40
CA ILE A 109 17.39 -25.56 8.44
C ILE A 109 18.19 -24.35 8.94
N SER A 110 19.52 -24.37 8.76
CA SER A 110 20.40 -23.31 9.26
C SER A 110 20.03 -21.95 8.62
N ALA A 111 20.31 -20.83 9.29
CA ALA A 111 20.04 -19.50 8.73
C ALA A 111 20.80 -19.28 7.41
N ARG A 112 22.03 -19.80 7.31
CA ARG A 112 22.84 -19.79 6.09
C ARG A 112 22.19 -20.63 4.99
N ASP A 113 21.74 -21.83 5.30
CA ASP A 113 21.16 -22.77 4.34
C ASP A 113 19.84 -22.20 3.79
N ARG A 114 19.00 -21.64 4.66
CA ARG A 114 17.76 -20.96 4.25
C ARG A 114 18.02 -19.70 3.41
N ALA A 115 19.04 -18.91 3.72
CA ALA A 115 19.45 -17.79 2.88
C ALA A 115 19.89 -18.24 1.48
N LEU A 116 20.65 -19.34 1.39
CA LEU A 116 21.03 -19.93 0.11
C LEU A 116 19.80 -20.41 -0.67
N THR A 117 18.88 -21.11 -0.03
CA THR A 117 17.61 -21.52 -0.65
C THR A 117 16.80 -20.33 -1.17
N LEU A 118 16.73 -19.23 -0.41
CA LEU A 118 16.09 -17.98 -0.83
C LEU A 118 16.76 -17.37 -2.07
N GLY A 119 18.09 -17.38 -2.13
CA GLY A 119 18.86 -16.95 -3.30
C GLY A 119 18.61 -17.81 -4.54
N VAL A 120 18.56 -19.13 -4.38
CA VAL A 120 18.19 -20.07 -5.47
C VAL A 120 16.77 -19.81 -5.95
N LEU A 121 15.83 -19.59 -5.02
CA LEU A 121 14.47 -19.20 -5.39
C LEU A 121 14.44 -17.87 -6.15
N ALA A 122 15.27 -16.88 -5.78
CA ALA A 122 15.29 -15.57 -6.43
C ALA A 122 15.94 -15.56 -7.82
N SER A 123 16.88 -16.48 -8.07
CA SER A 123 17.66 -16.53 -9.31
C SER A 123 16.78 -16.76 -10.55
N THR A 124 17.04 -15.98 -11.60
CA THR A 124 16.42 -16.14 -12.92
C THR A 124 16.91 -17.39 -13.65
N ASP A 125 18.11 -17.86 -13.32
CA ASP A 125 18.74 -19.01 -13.97
C ASP A 125 18.36 -20.35 -13.32
N SER A 126 17.77 -20.29 -12.12
CA SER A 126 17.38 -21.50 -11.39
C SER A 126 16.30 -22.30 -12.09
N ARG A 127 16.42 -23.62 -11.95
CA ARG A 127 15.57 -24.65 -12.54
C ARG A 127 14.90 -25.48 -11.45
N PRO A 128 13.82 -26.22 -11.76
CA PRO A 128 13.16 -27.08 -10.78
C PRO A 128 14.09 -28.07 -10.05
N ALA A 129 15.17 -28.51 -10.71
CA ALA A 129 16.16 -29.45 -10.19
C ALA A 129 17.13 -28.84 -9.16
N ASP A 130 17.24 -27.50 -9.12
CA ASP A 130 18.09 -26.80 -8.15
C ASP A 130 17.43 -26.72 -6.76
N LEU A 131 16.22 -27.27 -6.63
CA LEU A 131 15.42 -27.30 -5.40
C LEU A 131 15.02 -28.72 -5.05
N THR A 132 15.24 -29.11 -3.80
CA THR A 132 14.72 -30.36 -3.22
C THR A 132 13.38 -30.12 -2.51
N ARG A 133 12.57 -31.18 -2.41
CA ARG A 133 11.23 -31.17 -1.80
C ARG A 133 11.07 -32.45 -0.96
N PRO A 134 10.60 -32.39 0.30
CA PRO A 134 10.37 -31.18 1.08
C PRO A 134 11.68 -30.48 1.48
N GLY A 135 11.57 -29.29 2.07
CA GLY A 135 12.69 -28.55 2.66
C GLY A 135 12.23 -27.60 3.76
N HIS A 136 13.02 -26.57 4.07
CA HIS A 136 12.81 -25.72 5.24
C HIS A 136 12.37 -24.28 4.93
N VAL A 137 12.32 -23.90 3.65
CA VAL A 137 11.73 -22.62 3.23
C VAL A 137 10.34 -22.87 2.67
N MET A 138 9.31 -22.41 3.39
CA MET A 138 7.93 -22.47 2.92
C MET A 138 7.74 -21.48 1.78
N VAL A 139 7.02 -21.86 0.72
CA VAL A 139 6.78 -20.97 -0.42
C VAL A 139 5.35 -20.44 -0.34
N LEU A 140 5.19 -19.12 -0.35
CA LEU A 140 3.90 -18.44 -0.33
C LEU A 140 3.66 -17.76 -1.69
N ARG A 141 2.60 -18.17 -2.38
CA ARG A 141 2.20 -17.56 -3.65
C ARG A 141 1.33 -16.34 -3.40
N ALA A 142 1.69 -15.23 -4.03
CA ALA A 142 0.92 -14.00 -3.95
C ALA A 142 0.84 -13.30 -5.31
N ASP A 143 -0.31 -12.67 -5.57
CA ASP A 143 -0.48 -11.75 -6.68
C ASP A 143 0.06 -10.37 -6.25
N PRO A 144 1.03 -9.78 -6.96
CA PRO A 144 1.50 -8.42 -6.68
C PRO A 144 0.40 -7.34 -6.75
N ALA A 145 -0.67 -7.56 -7.53
CA ALA A 145 -1.85 -6.68 -7.56
C ALA A 145 -2.78 -6.89 -6.34
N GLY A 146 -2.53 -7.94 -5.55
CA GLY A 146 -3.32 -8.32 -4.39
C GLY A 146 -3.06 -7.46 -3.14
N ARG A 147 -3.62 -7.93 -2.01
CA ARG A 147 -3.45 -7.32 -0.68
C ARG A 147 -2.61 -8.18 0.27
N GLY A 148 -2.17 -7.58 1.37
CA GLY A 148 -1.36 -8.23 2.38
C GLY A 148 0.15 -8.10 2.18
N GLN A 149 0.88 -8.70 3.13
CA GLN A 149 2.32 -8.56 3.30
C GLN A 149 3.09 -9.18 2.14
N ALA A 150 2.70 -10.37 1.70
CA ALA A 150 3.35 -11.06 0.59
C ALA A 150 3.27 -10.25 -0.72
N ALA A 151 2.09 -9.73 -1.07
CA ALA A 151 1.92 -8.86 -2.24
C ALA A 151 2.77 -7.58 -2.13
N ALA A 152 2.81 -6.97 -0.95
CA ALA A 152 3.61 -5.78 -0.69
C ALA A 152 5.13 -6.06 -0.77
N ALA A 153 5.59 -7.19 -0.24
CA ALA A 153 6.99 -7.63 -0.31
C ALA A 153 7.44 -7.83 -1.77
N LEU A 154 6.60 -8.46 -2.61
CA LEU A 154 6.86 -8.62 -4.04
C LEU A 154 6.94 -7.28 -4.78
N ARG A 155 6.04 -6.33 -4.47
CA ARG A 155 6.08 -4.97 -5.02
C ARG A 155 7.32 -4.21 -4.56
N LEU A 156 7.70 -4.35 -3.29
CA LEU A 156 8.86 -3.69 -2.72
C LEU A 156 10.15 -4.15 -3.42
N CYS A 157 10.33 -5.46 -3.63
CA CYS A 157 11.46 -5.98 -4.40
C CYS A 157 11.48 -5.44 -5.83
N HIS A 158 10.32 -5.38 -6.49
CA HIS A 158 10.22 -4.82 -7.83
C HIS A 158 10.57 -3.32 -7.89
N LEU A 159 10.08 -2.53 -6.93
CA LEU A 159 10.40 -1.11 -6.82
C LEU A 159 11.90 -0.89 -6.52
N ALA A 160 12.52 -1.82 -5.82
CA ALA A 160 13.97 -1.88 -5.65
C ALA A 160 14.72 -2.47 -6.87
N SER A 161 14.06 -2.70 -8.01
CA SER A 161 14.68 -3.29 -9.20
C SER A 161 15.31 -4.66 -8.98
N LEU A 162 14.77 -5.44 -8.05
CA LEU A 162 15.17 -6.82 -7.74
C LEU A 162 14.09 -7.81 -8.25
N PRO A 163 14.42 -9.11 -8.41
CA PRO A 163 13.46 -10.15 -8.70
C PRO A 163 12.31 -10.13 -7.70
N ARG A 164 11.11 -10.46 -8.16
CA ARG A 164 9.90 -10.54 -7.33
C ARG A 164 9.88 -11.82 -6.51
N VAL A 165 10.86 -11.95 -5.62
CA VAL A 165 10.96 -12.99 -4.60
C VAL A 165 11.45 -12.35 -3.32
N ALA A 166 10.69 -12.53 -2.23
CA ALA A 166 11.00 -11.92 -0.95
C ALA A 166 10.97 -12.96 0.16
N ALA A 167 11.92 -12.89 1.08
CA ALA A 167 11.81 -13.55 2.37
C ALA A 167 10.80 -12.77 3.21
N ILE A 168 9.82 -13.46 3.81
CA ILE A 168 8.85 -12.86 4.73
C ILE A 168 8.74 -13.70 6.01
N ALA A 169 8.59 -13.06 7.16
CA ALA A 169 8.34 -13.76 8.42
C ALA A 169 7.47 -12.90 9.38
N PRO A 170 6.38 -13.43 9.95
CA PRO A 170 5.53 -12.66 10.87
C PRO A 170 6.27 -12.16 12.10
N LEU A 171 6.28 -10.86 12.32
CA LEU A 171 6.99 -10.21 13.42
C LEU A 171 6.33 -10.54 14.76
N MET A 172 7.13 -11.02 15.69
CA MET A 172 6.70 -11.35 17.05
C MET A 172 7.31 -10.35 18.02
N PHE A 173 6.67 -10.17 19.17
CA PHE A 173 7.19 -9.35 20.24
C PHE A 173 7.11 -10.13 21.54
N ASP A 174 8.18 -10.05 22.34
CA ASP A 174 8.34 -10.55 23.72
C ASP A 174 8.34 -12.08 23.95
N GLU A 175 8.53 -12.44 25.23
CA GLU A 175 8.60 -13.80 25.77
C GLU A 175 7.21 -14.48 25.86
N ASN A 176 6.12 -13.75 25.64
CA ASN A 176 4.73 -14.19 25.75
C ASN A 176 4.12 -14.61 24.40
N ASP A 177 4.95 -14.74 23.34
CA ASP A 177 4.54 -15.24 22.02
C ASP A 177 3.43 -14.39 21.36
N GLN A 178 3.51 -13.06 21.50
CA GLN A 178 2.51 -12.15 20.91
C GLN A 178 2.92 -11.67 19.51
N ILE A 179 1.94 -11.58 18.61
CA ILE A 179 2.13 -10.88 17.32
C ILE A 179 2.39 -9.40 17.63
N ALA A 180 3.44 -8.83 17.02
CA ALA A 180 3.79 -7.44 17.25
C ALA A 180 2.63 -6.50 16.84
N ASN A 181 2.25 -5.61 17.74
CA ASN A 181 1.33 -4.51 17.44
C ASN A 181 2.10 -3.32 16.83
N ARG A 182 1.43 -2.18 16.61
CA ARG A 182 2.04 -1.00 16.00
C ARG A 182 3.18 -0.40 16.85
N GLU A 183 3.01 -0.32 18.17
CA GLU A 183 4.03 0.23 19.06
C GLU A 183 5.24 -0.70 19.14
N HIS A 184 5.00 -2.00 19.32
CA HIS A 184 6.03 -3.04 19.28
C HIS A 184 6.83 -3.01 17.98
N THR A 185 6.14 -2.83 16.85
CA THR A 185 6.77 -2.72 15.52
C THR A 185 7.75 -1.56 15.46
N GLN A 186 7.39 -0.39 16.01
CA GLN A 186 8.28 0.78 16.01
C GLN A 186 9.52 0.54 16.88
N MET A 187 9.36 -0.09 18.04
CA MET A 187 10.48 -0.44 18.92
C MET A 187 11.44 -1.43 18.24
N LEU A 188 10.90 -2.51 17.67
CA LEU A 188 11.69 -3.53 16.97
C LEU A 188 12.37 -2.99 15.71
N ALA A 189 11.71 -2.09 14.97
CA ALA A 189 12.31 -1.40 13.82
C ALA A 189 13.57 -0.62 14.21
N ALA A 190 13.53 0.07 15.35
CA ALA A 190 14.68 0.78 15.90
C ALA A 190 15.82 -0.16 16.31
N ILE A 191 15.50 -1.27 16.98
CA ILE A 191 16.48 -2.29 17.39
C ILE A 191 17.15 -2.95 16.18
N LEU A 192 16.36 -3.25 15.15
CA LEU A 192 16.83 -3.90 13.93
C LEU A 192 17.50 -2.94 12.94
N GLU A 193 17.34 -1.63 13.16
CA GLU A 193 17.76 -0.56 12.26
C GLU A 193 17.16 -0.71 10.85
N VAL A 194 15.87 -1.02 10.78
CA VAL A 194 15.13 -1.23 9.51
C VAL A 194 13.95 -0.27 9.38
N PRO A 195 13.61 0.18 8.16
CA PRO A 195 12.44 1.02 7.95
C PRO A 195 11.13 0.23 8.18
N VAL A 196 10.11 0.93 8.67
CA VAL A 196 8.73 0.45 8.69
C VAL A 196 8.01 0.98 7.46
N ILE A 197 7.44 0.07 6.66
CA ILE A 197 6.76 0.39 5.40
C ILE A 197 5.30 -0.06 5.51
N ASP A 198 4.37 0.88 5.48
CA ASP A 198 2.95 0.54 5.29
C ASP A 198 2.76 -0.04 3.87
N SER A 199 2.14 -1.22 3.79
CA SER A 199 1.90 -1.98 2.56
C SER A 199 1.30 -1.13 1.45
N ALA A 200 0.55 -0.09 1.83
CA ALA A 200 -0.09 0.85 0.95
C ALA A 200 0.91 1.69 0.11
N HIS A 201 2.09 2.03 0.66
CA HIS A 201 3.13 2.77 -0.07
C HIS A 201 3.73 1.97 -1.24
N THR A 202 3.55 0.64 -1.25
CA THR A 202 4.08 -0.23 -2.31
C THR A 202 3.14 -0.35 -3.52
N ARG A 203 1.87 0.06 -3.39
CA ARG A 203 0.84 -0.09 -4.45
C ARG A 203 0.84 1.02 -5.48
N TRP A 204 1.16 2.23 -5.05
CA TRP A 204 0.85 3.42 -5.83
C TRP A 204 2.13 3.97 -6.43
N ASN A 205 2.13 4.07 -7.76
CA ASN A 205 3.22 4.67 -8.49
C ASN A 205 2.82 6.08 -8.91
N ALA A 206 3.52 7.08 -8.38
CA ALA A 206 3.48 8.39 -9.02
C ALA A 206 4.07 8.26 -10.43
N THR A 207 3.28 8.61 -11.45
CA THR A 207 3.62 8.49 -12.87
C THR A 207 3.90 9.83 -13.52
N ALA A 208 3.44 10.93 -12.92
CA ALA A 208 3.70 12.28 -13.41
C ALA A 208 3.58 13.31 -12.29
N HIS A 209 4.36 14.39 -12.43
CA HIS A 209 4.35 15.53 -11.52
C HIS A 209 4.31 16.85 -12.29
N GLY A 210 3.75 17.87 -11.64
CA GLY A 210 3.75 19.22 -12.17
C GLY A 210 3.33 20.23 -11.12
N THR A 211 3.26 21.49 -11.54
CA THR A 211 2.73 22.57 -10.72
C THR A 211 1.74 23.40 -11.53
N GLN A 212 0.74 23.97 -10.85
CA GLN A 212 -0.19 24.94 -11.41
C GLN A 212 -0.35 26.09 -10.41
N GLY A 213 0.40 27.17 -10.61
CA GLY A 213 0.58 28.18 -9.58
C GLY A 213 1.23 27.56 -8.35
N GLU A 214 0.65 27.77 -7.17
CA GLU A 214 1.11 27.19 -5.90
C GLU A 214 0.68 25.73 -5.69
N TRP A 215 -0.18 25.20 -6.56
CA TRP A 215 -0.63 23.82 -6.47
C TRP A 215 0.43 22.85 -6.97
N LYS A 216 0.69 21.80 -6.19
CA LYS A 216 1.48 20.64 -6.60
C LYS A 216 0.56 19.57 -7.18
N LEU A 217 0.91 19.05 -8.35
CA LEU A 217 0.15 18.05 -9.07
C LEU A 217 0.94 16.73 -9.06
N SER A 218 0.27 15.64 -8.70
CA SER A 218 0.82 14.29 -8.79
C SER A 218 -0.22 13.36 -9.40
N VAL A 219 0.20 12.47 -10.30
CA VAL A 219 -0.66 11.44 -10.88
C VAL A 219 -0.21 10.09 -10.34
N PHE A 220 -1.10 9.36 -9.68
CA PHE A 220 -0.80 8.02 -9.20
C PHE A 220 -1.54 6.98 -10.02
N ASP A 221 -0.82 5.94 -10.44
CA ASP A 221 -1.42 4.71 -10.94
C ASP A 221 -1.75 3.83 -9.73
N ALA A 222 -3.05 3.60 -9.52
CA ALA A 222 -3.59 2.69 -8.52
C ALA A 222 -3.90 1.34 -9.18
N ASP A 223 -4.02 0.29 -8.37
CA ASP A 223 -4.40 -1.07 -8.81
C ASP A 223 -5.59 -1.11 -9.79
N CYS A 224 -6.49 -0.12 -9.77
CA CYS A 224 -7.66 -0.08 -10.62
C CYS A 224 -8.12 1.33 -11.06
N ASP A 225 -7.36 2.39 -10.76
CA ASP A 225 -7.72 3.76 -11.16
C ASP A 225 -6.47 4.63 -11.34
N VAL A 226 -6.60 5.75 -12.03
CA VAL A 226 -5.57 6.79 -12.02
C VAL A 226 -6.10 7.96 -11.20
N VAL A 227 -5.34 8.33 -10.17
CA VAL A 227 -5.72 9.42 -9.27
C VAL A 227 -4.83 10.62 -9.49
N CYS A 228 -5.41 11.74 -9.90
CA CYS A 228 -4.75 13.02 -9.92
C CYS A 228 -4.93 13.69 -8.55
N VAL A 229 -3.83 13.91 -7.85
CA VAL A 229 -3.77 14.63 -6.57
C VAL A 229 -3.33 16.05 -6.85
N ARG A 230 -4.18 17.02 -6.47
CA ARG A 230 -3.84 18.44 -6.44
C ARG A 230 -3.65 18.85 -4.98
N ALA A 231 -2.41 19.12 -4.56
CA ALA A 231 -2.06 19.50 -3.20
C ALA A 231 -1.74 20.99 -3.11
N PHE A 232 -2.20 21.65 -2.04
CA PHE A 232 -1.93 23.05 -1.73
C PHE A 232 -1.47 23.18 -0.28
N GLY A 233 -0.46 24.03 -0.05
CA GLY A 233 0.13 24.24 1.28
C GLY A 233 0.91 23.03 1.81
N ARG A 234 1.21 23.08 3.12
CA ARG A 234 1.91 22.01 3.85
C ARG A 234 0.91 21.03 4.44
N LEU A 235 0.99 19.76 4.05
CA LEU A 235 -0.01 18.73 4.39
C LEU A 235 0.36 17.89 5.63
N ASP A 236 1.65 17.89 6.00
CA ASP A 236 2.26 17.16 7.11
C ASP A 236 2.51 18.07 8.33
N GLY A 237 1.76 19.17 8.46
CA GLY A 237 1.86 20.12 9.57
C GLY A 237 0.78 19.97 10.63
N ASP A 238 0.78 20.87 11.62
CA ASP A 238 -0.19 20.86 12.72
C ASP A 238 -1.63 21.19 12.28
N ALA A 239 -1.77 21.91 11.17
CA ALA A 239 -3.07 22.26 10.60
C ALA A 239 -3.71 21.04 9.94
N VAL A 240 -4.94 20.71 10.34
CA VAL A 240 -5.71 19.61 9.74
C VAL A 240 -6.07 19.98 8.28
N PRO A 241 -5.53 19.28 7.27
CA PRO A 241 -5.82 19.59 5.87
C PRO A 241 -7.25 19.22 5.47
N LEU A 242 -7.75 19.93 4.46
CA LEU A 242 -9.01 19.61 3.79
C LEU A 242 -8.78 18.64 2.63
N ILE A 243 -9.51 17.53 2.58
CA ILE A 243 -9.44 16.55 1.48
C ILE A 243 -10.77 16.50 0.73
N GLY A 244 -10.74 16.83 -0.56
CA GLY A 244 -11.86 16.65 -1.48
C GLY A 244 -11.67 15.41 -2.35
N ILE A 245 -12.71 14.58 -2.47
CA ILE A 245 -12.68 13.35 -3.29
C ILE A 245 -13.73 13.48 -4.39
N ARG A 246 -13.32 13.34 -5.65
CA ARG A 246 -14.27 13.38 -6.77
C ARG A 246 -13.87 12.44 -7.91
N GLY A 247 -14.87 12.03 -8.67
CA GLY A 247 -14.67 11.42 -9.99
C GLY A 247 -14.32 12.49 -11.03
N ARG A 248 -13.66 12.05 -12.09
CA ARG A 248 -13.48 12.84 -13.31
C ARG A 248 -14.84 13.09 -13.94
N CYS A 249 -15.08 14.33 -14.34
CA CYS A 249 -16.23 14.69 -15.16
C CYS A 249 -15.69 15.33 -16.44
N LEU A 250 -15.80 14.59 -17.55
CA LEU A 250 -15.24 15.00 -18.84
C LEU A 250 -15.88 16.30 -19.34
N ASP A 251 -17.18 16.49 -19.11
CA ASP A 251 -17.87 17.75 -19.44
C ASP A 251 -17.23 18.92 -18.70
N SER A 252 -16.98 18.78 -17.38
CA SER A 252 -16.33 19.86 -16.63
C SER A 252 -14.87 20.14 -17.04
N GLU A 253 -14.19 19.17 -17.67
CA GLU A 253 -12.79 19.28 -18.07
C GLU A 253 -12.60 19.74 -19.52
N VAL A 254 -13.48 19.35 -20.44
CA VAL A 254 -13.32 19.56 -21.90
C VAL A 254 -14.32 20.56 -22.45
N GLY A 255 -15.54 20.61 -21.91
CA GLY A 255 -16.60 21.44 -22.48
C GLY A 255 -17.56 21.86 -21.38
N GLY A 256 -17.28 23.03 -20.79
CA GLY A 256 -17.98 23.63 -19.63
C GLY A 256 -19.49 23.82 -19.82
N SER A 257 -20.21 22.70 -19.93
CA SER A 257 -21.64 22.64 -20.07
C SER A 257 -22.28 23.29 -18.87
N ALA A 258 -23.13 24.30 -19.12
CA ALA A 258 -23.89 24.99 -18.08
C ALA A 258 -24.84 24.05 -17.30
N ALA A 259 -25.09 22.84 -17.81
CA ALA A 259 -25.90 21.82 -17.14
C ALA A 259 -25.13 21.02 -16.08
N CYS A 260 -23.78 20.98 -16.15
CA CYS A 260 -22.97 20.17 -15.27
C CYS A 260 -22.37 21.00 -14.12
N ARG A 261 -22.85 20.77 -12.88
CA ARG A 261 -22.37 21.49 -11.68
C ARG A 261 -20.95 21.10 -11.23
N CYS A 262 -20.38 20.03 -11.78
CA CYS A 262 -19.07 19.50 -11.37
C CYS A 262 -17.92 20.50 -11.57
N GLY A 263 -18.01 21.41 -12.55
CA GLY A 263 -17.02 22.48 -12.75
C GLY A 263 -17.10 23.57 -11.67
N LEU A 264 -18.32 23.97 -11.30
CA LEU A 264 -18.56 24.96 -10.23
C LEU A 264 -18.09 24.42 -8.87
N GLU A 265 -18.33 23.14 -8.61
CA GLU A 265 -17.85 22.43 -7.43
C GLU A 265 -16.32 22.36 -7.38
N ALA A 266 -15.66 22.04 -8.50
CA ALA A 266 -14.20 22.04 -8.59
C ALA A 266 -13.59 23.39 -8.21
N ALA A 267 -14.18 24.46 -8.76
CA ALA A 267 -13.73 25.83 -8.52
C ALA A 267 -13.99 26.27 -7.08
N ALA A 268 -15.13 25.88 -6.50
CA ALA A 268 -15.44 26.19 -5.11
C ALA A 268 -14.49 25.46 -4.14
N TRP A 269 -14.25 24.16 -4.34
CA TRP A 269 -13.30 23.41 -3.52
C TRP A 269 -11.89 23.98 -3.62
N THR A 270 -11.45 24.36 -4.82
CA THR A 270 -10.13 24.99 -5.02
C THR A 270 -10.01 26.26 -4.16
N ARG A 271 -11.01 27.16 -4.20
CA ARG A 271 -11.02 28.37 -3.36
C ARG A 271 -11.07 28.06 -1.87
N THR A 272 -11.89 27.09 -1.45
CA THR A 272 -12.00 26.70 -0.04
C THR A 272 -10.67 26.18 0.50
N VAL A 273 -9.95 25.35 -0.29
CA VAL A 273 -8.63 24.84 0.10
C VAL A 273 -7.60 25.95 0.16
N GLU A 274 -7.58 26.87 -0.80
CA GLU A 274 -6.68 28.03 -0.80
C GLU A 274 -6.91 28.92 0.42
N GLN A 275 -8.18 29.20 0.76
CA GLN A 275 -8.54 29.98 1.95
C GLN A 275 -8.17 29.28 3.26
N HIS A 276 -8.27 27.95 3.31
CA HIS A 276 -7.86 27.17 4.47
C HIS A 276 -6.33 27.07 4.60
N GLY A 277 -5.60 27.24 3.49
CA GLY A 277 -4.14 27.25 3.46
C GLY A 277 -3.47 25.88 3.38
N ALA A 278 -4.21 24.78 3.54
CA ALA A 278 -3.69 23.41 3.42
C ALA A 278 -4.77 22.42 2.99
N GLY A 279 -4.54 21.67 1.91
CA GLY A 279 -5.48 20.63 1.49
C GLY A 279 -5.13 19.95 0.18
N ALA A 280 -5.87 18.90 -0.13
CA ALA A 280 -5.72 18.12 -1.34
C ALA A 280 -7.06 17.83 -2.02
N ILE A 281 -7.10 17.88 -3.35
CA ILE A 281 -8.24 17.44 -4.16
C ILE A 281 -7.81 16.23 -4.97
N LEU A 282 -8.47 15.10 -4.74
CA LEU A 282 -8.22 13.82 -5.42
C LEU A 282 -9.27 13.62 -6.51
N VAL A 283 -8.79 13.41 -7.74
CA VAL A 283 -9.61 13.19 -8.93
C VAL A 283 -9.36 11.80 -9.49
N TYR A 284 -10.34 10.92 -9.38
CA TYR A 284 -10.33 9.54 -9.87
C TYR A 284 -10.76 9.49 -11.34
N ARG A 285 -9.96 8.88 -12.23
CA ARG A 285 -10.12 9.00 -13.69
C ARG A 285 -10.86 7.84 -14.38
N ASP A 286 -11.28 6.81 -13.65
CA ASP A 286 -12.03 5.65 -14.14
C ASP A 286 -11.39 5.01 -15.39
N ARG A 287 -10.07 4.80 -15.34
CA ARG A 287 -9.29 4.40 -16.52
C ARG A 287 -9.50 2.95 -16.96
N TYR A 288 -9.83 2.05 -16.02
CA TYR A 288 -9.90 0.61 -16.29
C TYR A 288 -11.37 0.13 -16.33
N GLN A 289 -11.75 -0.59 -17.39
CA GLN A 289 -13.10 -1.16 -17.58
C GLN A 289 -13.58 -1.96 -16.35
N ARG A 290 -12.66 -2.65 -15.67
CA ARG A 290 -12.92 -3.43 -14.43
C ARG A 290 -13.43 -2.60 -13.24
N CYS A 291 -13.32 -1.28 -13.27
CA CYS A 291 -13.95 -0.37 -12.31
C CYS A 291 -15.36 0.06 -12.76
N VAL A 292 -15.57 0.23 -14.06
CA VAL A 292 -16.85 0.73 -14.59
C VAL A 292 -18.00 -0.27 -14.35
N ASP A 293 -17.71 -1.57 -14.33
CA ASP A 293 -18.70 -2.63 -14.16
C ASP A 293 -19.09 -2.89 -12.68
N ARG A 294 -18.48 -2.18 -11.72
CA ARG A 294 -18.77 -2.37 -10.29
C ARG A 294 -19.97 -1.51 -9.82
N PRO A 295 -20.76 -1.99 -8.85
CA PRO A 295 -21.80 -1.17 -8.23
C PRO A 295 -21.24 0.13 -7.65
N ALA A 296 -21.99 1.23 -7.78
CA ALA A 296 -21.56 2.56 -7.33
C ALA A 296 -21.15 2.61 -5.84
N ALA A 297 -21.82 1.83 -4.98
CA ALA A 297 -21.48 1.73 -3.56
C ALA A 297 -20.11 1.06 -3.34
N GLU A 298 -19.78 0.03 -4.12
CA GLU A 298 -18.49 -0.65 -4.05
C GLU A 298 -17.36 0.27 -4.54
N LEU A 299 -17.61 1.02 -5.61
CA LEU A 299 -16.67 2.03 -6.12
C LEU A 299 -16.43 3.16 -5.10
N ALA A 300 -17.48 3.65 -4.45
CA ALA A 300 -17.35 4.67 -3.42
C ALA A 300 -16.51 4.18 -2.23
N ARG A 301 -16.78 2.96 -1.74
CA ARG A 301 -15.99 2.33 -0.67
C ARG A 301 -14.53 2.13 -1.09
N MET A 302 -14.30 1.65 -2.30
CA MET A 302 -12.97 1.47 -2.85
C MET A 302 -12.19 2.78 -2.94
N ARG A 303 -12.79 3.84 -3.50
CA ARG A 303 -12.17 5.18 -3.59
C ARG A 303 -11.92 5.79 -2.21
N PHE A 304 -12.78 5.54 -1.24
CA PHE A 304 -12.57 5.97 0.12
C PHE A 304 -11.35 5.30 0.75
N GLU A 305 -11.24 3.97 0.62
CA GLU A 305 -10.06 3.22 1.08
C GLU A 305 -8.78 3.63 0.33
N GLN A 306 -8.87 3.87 -0.98
CA GLN A 306 -7.78 4.41 -1.78
C GLN A 306 -7.35 5.81 -1.31
N THR A 307 -8.31 6.64 -0.90
CA THR A 307 -8.02 7.97 -0.35
C THR A 307 -7.30 7.87 0.99
N LYS A 308 -7.68 6.94 1.88
CA LYS A 308 -6.94 6.70 3.14
C LYS A 308 -5.47 6.37 2.85
N VAL A 309 -5.22 5.53 1.85
CA VAL A 309 -3.86 5.18 1.42
C VAL A 309 -3.11 6.42 0.89
N LEU A 310 -3.70 7.15 -0.05
CA LEU A 310 -3.06 8.33 -0.63
C LEU A 310 -2.81 9.42 0.41
N ALA A 311 -3.71 9.60 1.38
CA ALA A 311 -3.52 10.51 2.50
C ALA A 311 -2.27 10.13 3.30
N ARG A 312 -2.09 8.85 3.67
CA ARG A 312 -0.88 8.37 4.36
C ARG A 312 0.39 8.60 3.54
N MET A 313 0.34 8.34 2.23
CA MET A 313 1.48 8.59 1.33
C MET A 313 1.86 10.08 1.24
N LEU A 314 0.92 10.98 1.52
CA LEU A 314 1.14 12.42 1.57
C LEU A 314 1.52 12.91 2.98
N GLY A 315 1.73 12.00 3.94
CA GLY A 315 2.02 12.31 5.34
C GLY A 315 0.80 12.78 6.14
N ILE A 316 -0.42 12.57 5.63
CA ILE A 316 -1.66 13.03 6.26
C ILE A 316 -2.26 11.89 7.09
N TYR A 317 -2.31 12.08 8.40
CA TYR A 317 -2.92 11.14 9.35
C TYR A 317 -4.23 11.65 9.97
N ARG A 318 -4.53 12.95 9.80
CA ARG A 318 -5.74 13.62 10.25
C ARG A 318 -6.22 14.55 9.15
N TYR A 319 -7.50 14.51 8.79
CA TYR A 319 -8.05 15.41 7.77
C TYR A 319 -9.55 15.63 7.94
N ARG A 320 -10.08 16.66 7.27
CA ARG A 320 -11.54 16.88 7.12
C ARG A 320 -11.94 16.71 5.68
N ILE A 321 -13.10 16.09 5.45
CA ILE A 321 -13.61 15.86 4.09
C ILE A 321 -14.38 17.09 3.60
N LEU A 322 -14.03 17.55 2.40
CA LEU A 322 -14.82 18.53 1.66
C LEU A 322 -16.05 17.83 1.08
N GLY A 323 -17.22 18.32 1.50
CA GLY A 323 -18.50 17.82 1.03
C GLY A 323 -18.94 18.48 -0.28
N PRO A 324 -19.95 17.93 -0.96
CA PRO A 324 -20.52 18.54 -2.14
C PRO A 324 -21.18 19.88 -1.83
N LEU A 325 -21.23 20.78 -2.82
CA LEU A 325 -21.94 22.06 -2.71
C LEU A 325 -23.44 21.85 -2.47
N VAL A 326 -23.93 22.21 -1.28
CA VAL A 326 -25.36 22.16 -0.96
C VAL A 326 -26.07 23.31 -1.69
N GLY A 327 -26.84 23.00 -2.73
CA GLY A 327 -27.74 23.94 -3.41
C GLY A 327 -28.86 23.17 -4.11
N GLY A 328 -30.11 23.52 -3.81
CA GLY A 328 -31.32 22.77 -4.15
C GLY A 328 -31.44 22.40 -5.62
N GLY A 329 -31.53 21.10 -5.90
CA GLY A 329 -31.69 20.53 -7.24
C GLY A 329 -31.21 19.08 -7.25
N THR A 330 -31.99 18.19 -7.83
CA THR A 330 -31.85 16.72 -7.75
C THR A 330 -30.47 16.21 -8.21
N GLN A 331 -29.74 15.59 -7.27
CA GLN A 331 -28.49 14.84 -7.50
C GLN A 331 -28.74 13.54 -8.27
N PRO A 332 -27.83 13.11 -9.17
CA PRO A 332 -27.74 11.70 -9.56
C PRO A 332 -27.25 10.85 -8.38
N ALA A 333 -27.84 9.65 -8.25
CA ALA A 333 -28.00 8.89 -7.02
C ALA A 333 -26.76 8.11 -6.51
N ALA A 334 -25.58 8.74 -6.39
CA ALA A 334 -24.35 8.01 -6.02
C ALA A 334 -23.73 8.34 -4.66
N TYR A 335 -24.23 9.31 -3.88
CA TYR A 335 -23.67 9.57 -2.54
C TYR A 335 -24.70 10.21 -1.60
N ARG A 336 -25.19 9.45 -0.61
CA ARG A 336 -26.02 9.98 0.49
C ARG A 336 -25.28 9.76 1.82
N GLY A 337 -24.42 10.71 2.19
CA GLY A 337 -23.91 10.86 3.57
C GLY A 337 -24.87 11.70 4.44
N PRO A 338 -24.67 11.72 5.78
CA PRO A 338 -25.61 12.35 6.71
C PRO A 338 -25.69 13.87 6.51
N ARG A 339 -26.90 14.39 6.61
CA ARG A 339 -27.25 15.80 6.43
C ARG A 339 -26.94 16.60 7.69
N SER A 340 -26.04 17.57 7.60
CA SER A 340 -26.06 18.76 8.46
C SER A 340 -26.04 20.01 7.57
N ALA A 341 -26.81 21.01 7.97
CA ALA A 341 -27.10 22.20 7.17
C ALA A 341 -25.96 23.21 7.22
N ASN A 342 -25.68 23.83 6.06
CA ASN A 342 -24.91 25.07 5.86
C ASN A 342 -23.38 25.09 5.99
N SER A 343 -22.67 23.97 5.86
CA SER A 343 -21.20 24.00 5.69
C SER A 343 -20.73 23.17 4.49
N THR A 344 -19.90 23.77 3.63
CA THR A 344 -19.14 23.08 2.53
C THR A 344 -18.13 22.06 3.07
N VAL A 345 -17.93 22.05 4.39
CA VAL A 345 -17.10 21.11 5.14
C VAL A 345 -18.05 20.16 5.87
N MET A 346 -17.97 18.85 5.60
CA MET A 346 -18.64 17.88 6.48
C MET A 346 -17.90 17.91 7.82
N SER A 347 -18.63 18.15 8.90
CA SER A 347 -18.13 18.58 10.21
C SER A 347 -17.33 17.55 11.00
N ASP A 348 -17.14 16.34 10.48
CA ASP A 348 -16.51 15.26 11.25
C ASP A 348 -15.01 15.23 10.96
N LEU A 349 -14.20 15.62 11.96
CA LEU A 349 -12.77 15.42 11.96
C LEU A 349 -12.51 13.91 11.83
N MET A 350 -11.86 13.48 10.74
CA MET A 350 -11.38 12.11 10.63
C MET A 350 -9.98 12.04 11.22
N ASP A 351 -9.90 11.46 12.41
CA ASP A 351 -8.65 11.19 13.11
C ASP A 351 -8.38 9.68 13.05
N PHE A 352 -7.30 9.28 12.37
CA PHE A 352 -6.94 7.86 12.23
C PHE A 352 -5.85 7.43 13.21
N THR A 353 -5.58 8.24 14.24
CA THR A 353 -4.49 7.98 15.20
C THR A 353 -4.85 6.96 16.29
N ASP A 354 -6.14 6.67 16.53
CA ASP A 354 -6.57 5.81 17.64
C ASP A 354 -7.15 4.43 17.23
N GLY A 355 -7.22 4.12 15.93
CA GLY A 355 -7.76 2.84 15.45
C GLY A 355 -9.28 2.68 15.60
N SER A 356 -10.03 3.69 16.02
CA SER A 356 -11.49 3.68 16.01
C SER A 356 -12.00 4.18 14.65
N ASP A 357 -12.60 3.29 13.85
CA ASP A 357 -13.26 3.64 12.58
C ASP A 357 -14.78 3.79 12.83
N PRO A 358 -15.31 5.03 13.01
CA PRO A 358 -16.75 5.25 13.20
C PRO A 358 -17.60 4.96 11.95
N TYR A 359 -17.00 4.68 10.78
CA TYR A 359 -17.70 4.37 9.54
C TYR A 359 -17.89 2.86 9.29
N ILE A 360 -17.17 1.98 9.98
CA ILE A 360 -17.41 0.53 9.90
C ILE A 360 -18.67 0.09 10.67
N GLN A 361 -19.15 0.87 11.65
CA GLN A 361 -20.38 0.53 12.39
C GLN A 361 -21.70 1.01 11.75
N ARG A 362 -21.65 1.80 10.66
CA ARG A 362 -22.86 2.35 10.01
C ARG A 362 -23.16 1.76 8.62
N ALA A 363 -22.46 0.68 8.25
CA ALA A 363 -22.63 -0.03 6.99
C ALA A 363 -23.18 -1.46 7.15
N VAL A 364 -23.92 -1.71 8.25
CA VAL A 364 -24.82 -2.86 8.42
C VAL A 364 -26.26 -2.38 8.32
#